data_AF-A0AA42X5D5-F1
#
_entry.id   AF-A0AA42X5D5-F1
#
_cell.length_a   1.000
_cell.length_b   1.000
_cell.length_c   1.000
_cell.angle_alpha   90.00
_cell.angle_beta   90.00
_cell.angle_gamma   90.00
#
_symmetry.space_group_name_H-M   'P 1'
#
loop_
_entity.id
_entity.type
_entity.pdbx_description
1 polymer ?
#
loop_
_entity_poly.entity_id
_entity_poly.type
_entity_poly.pdbx_seq_one_letter_code
_entity_poly.pdbx_strand_id
1 'polypeptide(L)'
;MPYQLVAAKVRGTAISAVWEDADLSQRDINEVLRTYRRVILTLTHTVVSGTFYLNLEDARPQFGAYTGTKTIANWLAGLGNASLPTMAQAPSFKEYPIKYSDAWRAGYKIELVDGTRHPEAQLPDRDKNDLLLTKKDVDFRVMGQYMLTTVNGFLHRCAGTQHGLVVLGGGRTGFLGNDSLVGVISFRDVGALQVIPITPQMIYKQTDDQKLSQYAMIKSPVVLDDKILLMSIGGYLHVMDGAYEITGSKAVRVNVDTLSYVDRIYESLGQIDLTSLGLQVGEDSENQFALSNLLSDSAITAYLSLSQSFMIVLPKSDLYVRRHSVEHTGLGGRYITDFPLKMLPLMATHGKIFDYAPFPQREQTVLRCAPTPRYARNFHTSVWPAELSVSGQSLPSAPFVWSDAYLLEIGRAA
;
A
#
# COMPACT_ATOMS: atom_id res chain seq x y z
N MET A 1 29.73 -4.13 -39.41
CA MET A 1 28.41 -4.49 -39.98
C MET A 1 27.37 -4.27 -38.89
N PRO A 2 26.21 -3.67 -39.15
CA PRO A 2 25.43 -3.04 -38.09
C PRO A 2 24.50 -4.02 -37.34
N TYR A 3 24.34 -3.78 -36.04
CA TYR A 3 23.25 -4.34 -35.26
C TYR A 3 21.93 -3.69 -35.69
N GLN A 4 20.83 -4.45 -35.64
CA GLN A 4 19.48 -3.94 -35.91
C GLN A 4 18.61 -4.10 -34.66
N LEU A 5 17.85 -3.05 -34.32
CA LEU A 5 16.88 -3.10 -33.25
C LEU A 5 15.63 -3.84 -33.73
N VAL A 6 15.20 -4.86 -32.98
CA VAL A 6 13.97 -5.62 -33.25
C VAL A 6 12.85 -5.16 -32.32
N ALA A 7 13.14 -5.05 -31.03
CA ALA A 7 12.18 -4.64 -30.01
C ALA A 7 12.93 -4.01 -28.83
N ALA A 8 12.23 -3.20 -28.04
CA ALA A 8 12.75 -2.69 -26.78
C ALA A 8 11.72 -2.86 -25.66
N LYS A 9 12.20 -3.36 -24.52
CA LYS A 9 11.48 -3.35 -23.25
C LYS A 9 12.05 -2.26 -22.37
N VAL A 10 11.18 -1.38 -21.90
CA VAL A 10 11.56 -0.22 -21.11
C VAL A 10 10.84 -0.20 -19.79
N ARG A 11 11.42 0.50 -18.83
CA ARG A 11 10.79 0.78 -17.54
C ARG A 11 10.98 2.25 -17.20
N GLY A 12 9.88 2.94 -16.95
CA GLY A 12 9.87 4.36 -16.58
C GLY A 12 10.71 4.68 -15.35
N THR A 13 11.00 5.97 -15.15
CA THR A 13 11.75 6.47 -13.98
C THR A 13 10.99 6.40 -12.66
N ALA A 14 9.64 6.41 -12.72
CA ALA A 14 8.82 6.26 -11.54
C ALA A 14 9.10 4.92 -10.83
N ILE A 15 9.14 4.93 -9.50
CA ILE A 15 9.40 3.73 -8.70
C ILE A 15 8.36 2.65 -9.02
N SER A 16 7.10 3.03 -9.26
CA SER A 16 5.98 2.15 -9.60
C SER A 16 5.93 1.69 -11.06
N ALA A 17 6.83 2.15 -11.92
CA ALA A 17 6.78 1.85 -13.35
C ALA A 17 6.99 0.35 -13.62
N VAL A 18 6.27 -0.17 -14.61
CA VAL A 18 6.38 -1.57 -15.04
C VAL A 18 7.16 -1.67 -16.35
N TRP A 19 7.60 -2.88 -16.67
CA TRP A 19 8.15 -3.18 -17.99
C TRP A 19 7.06 -3.08 -19.04
N GLU A 20 7.29 -2.24 -20.03
CA GLU A 20 6.43 -2.05 -21.19
C GLU A 20 7.24 -2.19 -22.48
N ASP A 21 6.55 -2.57 -23.56
CA ASP A 21 7.15 -2.59 -24.88
C ASP A 21 7.08 -1.18 -25.47
N ALA A 22 8.21 -0.65 -25.94
CA ALA A 22 8.29 0.68 -26.52
C ALA A 22 9.07 0.67 -27.84
N ASP A 23 8.63 1.49 -28.80
CA ASP A 23 9.43 1.76 -29.99
C ASP A 23 10.43 2.88 -29.69
N LEU A 24 11.70 2.51 -29.66
CA LEU A 24 12.81 3.41 -29.39
C LEU A 24 13.64 3.73 -30.65
N SER A 25 13.23 3.27 -31.83
CA SER A 25 14.02 3.36 -33.06
C SER A 25 14.40 4.80 -33.44
N GLN A 26 13.47 5.75 -33.25
CA GLN A 26 13.62 7.18 -33.58
C GLN A 26 13.89 8.07 -32.37
N ARG A 27 13.98 7.50 -31.16
CA ARG A 27 14.22 8.28 -29.92
C ARG A 27 15.72 8.49 -29.71
N ASP A 28 16.06 9.68 -29.24
CA ASP A 28 17.44 10.01 -28.87
C ASP A 28 17.87 9.26 -27.61
N ILE A 29 19.12 8.78 -27.58
CA ILE A 29 19.64 8.00 -26.44
C ILE A 29 19.54 8.79 -25.13
N ASN A 30 19.81 10.10 -25.14
CA ASN A 30 19.68 10.95 -23.95
C ASN A 30 18.23 11.08 -23.47
N GLU A 31 17.27 11.15 -24.39
CA GLU A 31 15.86 11.21 -24.04
C GLU A 31 15.42 9.89 -23.40
N VAL A 32 15.86 8.76 -23.97
CA VAL A 32 15.57 7.41 -23.47
C VAL A 32 16.14 7.22 -22.06
N LEU A 33 17.41 7.59 -21.82
CA LEU A 33 18.05 7.45 -20.50
C LEU A 33 17.48 8.41 -19.44
N ARG A 34 16.85 9.52 -19.84
CA ARG A 34 16.14 10.42 -18.92
C ARG A 34 14.72 9.94 -18.60
N THR A 35 14.05 9.34 -19.58
CA THR A 35 12.65 8.92 -19.45
C THR A 35 12.53 7.57 -18.76
N TYR A 36 13.47 6.67 -19.02
CA TYR A 36 13.45 5.29 -18.53
C TYR A 36 14.61 5.02 -17.59
N ARG A 37 14.33 4.31 -16.50
CA ARG A 37 15.33 3.87 -15.52
C ARG A 37 16.13 2.67 -16.01
N ARG A 38 15.49 1.80 -16.79
CA ARG A 38 16.11 0.61 -17.39
C ARG A 38 15.52 0.36 -18.77
N VAL A 39 16.39 -0.06 -19.69
CA VAL A 39 16.03 -0.32 -21.08
C VAL A 39 16.78 -1.57 -21.54
N ILE A 40 16.04 -2.53 -22.07
CA ILE A 40 16.57 -3.76 -22.64
C ILE A 40 16.20 -3.78 -24.12
N LEU A 41 17.22 -3.72 -24.97
CA LEU A 41 17.10 -3.80 -26.41
C LEU A 41 17.24 -5.24 -26.86
N THR A 42 16.35 -5.68 -27.74
CA THR A 42 16.45 -6.94 -28.46
C THR A 42 17.02 -6.65 -29.83
N LEU A 43 18.20 -7.19 -30.10
CA LEU A 43 19.02 -6.91 -31.27
C LEU A 43 19.20 -8.15 -32.13
N THR A 44 19.33 -7.94 -33.43
CA THR A 44 19.81 -8.95 -34.38
C THR A 44 21.09 -8.46 -35.06
N HIS A 45 21.88 -9.39 -35.57
CA HIS A 45 23.10 -9.10 -36.31
C HIS A 45 23.03 -9.75 -37.70
N THR A 46 23.52 -9.07 -38.74
CA THR A 46 23.40 -9.54 -40.13
C THR A 46 24.26 -10.76 -40.45
N VAL A 47 25.33 -10.99 -39.68
CA VAL A 47 26.30 -12.08 -39.91
C VAL A 47 26.18 -13.21 -38.89
N VAL A 48 25.71 -12.93 -37.68
CA VAL A 48 25.64 -13.91 -36.59
C VAL A 48 24.18 -14.27 -36.40
N SER A 49 23.84 -15.53 -36.65
CA SER A 49 22.49 -16.04 -36.39
C SER A 49 22.24 -16.09 -34.89
N GLY A 50 21.26 -15.32 -34.44
CA GLY A 50 20.88 -15.27 -33.03
C GLY A 50 20.25 -13.93 -32.66
N THR A 51 19.47 -13.95 -31.60
CA THR A 51 18.93 -12.75 -30.97
C THR A 51 19.79 -12.40 -29.77
N PHE A 52 20.20 -11.13 -29.69
CA PHE A 52 21.04 -10.62 -28.62
C PHE A 52 20.24 -9.64 -27.77
N TYR A 53 20.47 -9.66 -26.47
CA TYR A 53 19.82 -8.74 -25.53
C TYR A 53 20.85 -7.78 -24.98
N LEU A 54 20.57 -6.48 -25.04
CA LEU A 54 21.46 -5.44 -24.52
C LEU A 54 20.71 -4.64 -23.45
N ASN A 55 21.24 -4.62 -22.23
CA ASN A 55 20.83 -3.63 -21.24
C ASN A 55 21.58 -2.32 -21.55
N LEU A 56 20.82 -1.25 -21.81
CA LEU A 56 21.37 0.02 -22.26
C LEU A 56 22.29 0.67 -21.22
N GLU A 57 22.07 0.39 -19.93
CA GLU A 57 22.95 0.87 -18.86
C GLU A 57 24.36 0.27 -18.92
N ASP A 58 24.50 -0.97 -19.39
CA ASP A 58 25.81 -1.62 -19.53
C ASP A 58 26.59 -1.04 -20.72
N ALA A 59 25.89 -0.49 -21.71
CA ALA A 59 26.47 0.26 -22.83
C ALA A 59 26.77 1.73 -22.48
N ARG A 60 26.36 2.22 -21.30
CA ARG A 60 26.50 3.62 -20.89
C ARG A 60 27.94 4.15 -20.91
N PRO A 61 28.98 3.38 -20.53
CA PRO A 61 30.37 3.83 -20.65
C PRO A 61 30.82 4.11 -22.09
N GLN A 62 30.10 3.58 -23.09
CA GLN A 62 30.38 3.78 -24.52
C GLN A 62 29.69 5.03 -25.09
N PHE A 63 28.84 5.70 -24.30
CA PHE A 63 28.17 6.94 -24.71
C PHE A 63 29.08 8.15 -24.45
N GLY A 64 29.73 8.64 -25.50
CA GLY A 64 30.38 9.95 -25.49
C GLY A 64 29.37 11.10 -25.71
N ALA A 65 29.84 12.34 -25.59
CA ALA A 65 29.01 13.55 -25.72
C ALA A 65 28.20 13.64 -27.04
N TYR A 66 28.72 13.09 -28.14
CA TYR A 66 28.06 13.07 -29.46
C TYR A 66 27.15 11.86 -29.70
N THR A 67 27.21 10.83 -28.86
CA THR A 67 26.40 9.62 -29.03
C THR A 67 24.99 9.81 -28.45
N GLY A 68 24.85 10.66 -27.44
CA GLY A 68 23.57 10.92 -26.77
C GLY A 68 22.52 11.65 -27.62
N THR A 69 22.93 12.36 -28.68
CA THR A 69 22.05 13.07 -29.64
C THR A 69 21.73 12.24 -30.88
N LYS A 70 22.22 11.00 -30.95
CA LYS A 70 21.86 10.07 -32.03
C LYS A 70 20.65 9.25 -31.59
N THR A 71 19.80 8.93 -32.55
CA THR A 71 18.77 7.91 -32.36
C THR A 71 19.41 6.54 -32.14
N ILE A 72 18.73 5.65 -31.40
CA ILE A 72 19.23 4.30 -31.13
C ILE A 72 19.53 3.53 -32.42
N ALA A 73 18.68 3.66 -33.44
CA ALA A 73 18.92 3.03 -34.74
C ALA A 73 20.21 3.54 -35.41
N ASN A 74 20.44 4.86 -35.39
CA ASN A 74 21.64 5.46 -35.98
C ASN A 74 22.91 5.12 -35.19
N TRP A 75 22.81 4.97 -33.87
CA TRP A 75 23.91 4.51 -33.04
C TRP A 75 24.28 3.05 -33.36
N LEU A 76 23.29 2.14 -33.38
CA LEU A 76 23.49 0.73 -33.73
C LEU A 76 24.06 0.55 -35.15
N ALA A 77 23.62 1.38 -36.10
CA ALA A 77 24.16 1.41 -37.45
C ALA A 77 25.63 1.89 -37.51
N GLY A 78 25.99 2.85 -36.64
CA GLY A 78 27.32 3.46 -36.59
C GLY A 78 28.38 2.67 -35.81
N LEU A 79 28.01 1.58 -35.11
CA LEU A 79 28.91 0.82 -34.24
C LEU A 79 29.95 -0.05 -34.97
N GLY A 80 29.83 -0.26 -36.28
CA GLY A 80 30.87 -0.91 -37.09
C GLY A 80 31.17 -2.35 -36.63
N ASN A 81 32.37 -2.58 -36.09
CA ASN A 81 32.83 -3.87 -35.54
C ASN A 81 32.98 -3.86 -34.01
N ALA A 82 32.49 -2.81 -33.33
CA ALA A 82 32.56 -2.74 -31.88
C ALA A 82 31.65 -3.80 -31.24
N SER A 83 32.19 -4.54 -30.27
CA SER A 83 31.43 -5.50 -29.48
C SER A 83 30.59 -4.77 -28.42
N LEU A 84 29.30 -5.08 -28.36
CA LEU A 84 28.41 -4.62 -27.30
C LEU A 84 28.36 -5.66 -26.17
N PRO A 85 28.15 -5.24 -24.91
CA PRO A 85 27.95 -6.16 -23.79
C PRO A 85 26.56 -6.82 -23.91
N THR A 86 26.44 -7.81 -24.79
CA THR A 86 25.18 -8.51 -25.07
C THR A 86 25.05 -9.77 -24.23
N MET A 87 23.81 -10.09 -23.87
CA MET A 87 23.40 -11.34 -23.25
C MET A 87 22.82 -12.26 -24.32
N ALA A 88 23.16 -13.54 -24.26
CA ALA A 88 22.65 -14.56 -25.18
C ALA A 88 21.25 -15.09 -24.80
N GLN A 89 20.79 -14.82 -23.57
CA GLN A 89 19.47 -15.23 -23.08
C GLN A 89 18.57 -14.03 -22.88
N ALA A 90 17.29 -14.21 -23.23
CA ALA A 90 16.26 -13.23 -22.97
C ALA A 90 16.11 -13.04 -21.44
N PRO A 91 16.17 -11.81 -20.92
CA PRO A 91 15.81 -11.59 -19.53
C PRO A 91 14.35 -12.01 -19.32
N SER A 92 14.10 -12.82 -18.30
CA SER A 92 12.75 -13.20 -17.92
C SER A 92 12.12 -12.05 -17.14
N PHE A 93 11.01 -11.51 -17.63
CA PHE A 93 10.23 -10.51 -16.91
C PHE A 93 9.08 -11.22 -16.22
N LYS A 94 9.25 -11.56 -14.94
CA LYS A 94 8.19 -12.18 -14.15
C LYS A 94 7.70 -11.21 -13.10
N GLU A 95 6.39 -11.05 -13.06
CA GLU A 95 5.69 -10.26 -12.07
C GLU A 95 5.23 -11.15 -10.92
N TYR A 96 5.57 -10.71 -9.72
CA TYR A 96 5.30 -11.40 -8.47
C TYR A 96 4.40 -10.51 -7.61
N PRO A 97 3.07 -10.54 -7.83
CA PRO A 97 2.13 -9.72 -7.06
C PRO A 97 1.92 -10.27 -5.65
N ILE A 98 1.59 -9.37 -4.72
CA ILE A 98 1.05 -9.74 -3.41
C ILE A 98 -0.28 -10.47 -3.58
N LYS A 99 -0.60 -11.28 -2.58
CA LYS A 99 -1.85 -12.06 -2.56
C LYS A 99 -2.68 -11.70 -1.34
N TYR A 100 -3.99 -11.59 -1.53
CA TYR A 100 -4.97 -11.40 -0.48
C TYR A 100 -5.82 -12.67 -0.32
N SER A 101 -6.21 -12.97 0.91
CA SER A 101 -7.28 -13.94 1.17
C SER A 101 -7.99 -13.60 2.46
N ASP A 102 -9.28 -13.94 2.53
CA ASP A 102 -9.99 -14.01 3.81
C ASP A 102 -9.41 -15.16 4.65
N ALA A 103 -9.15 -14.91 5.94
CA ALA A 103 -8.47 -15.85 6.83
C ALA A 103 -9.27 -17.15 7.02
N TRP A 104 -10.60 -17.06 7.13
CA TRP A 104 -11.46 -18.23 7.26
C TRP A 104 -11.39 -19.11 6.00
N ARG A 105 -11.50 -18.49 4.82
CA ARG A 105 -11.37 -19.18 3.52
C ARG A 105 -9.97 -19.75 3.29
N ALA A 106 -8.94 -19.09 3.81
CA ALA A 106 -7.56 -19.58 3.75
C ALA A 106 -7.29 -20.74 4.74
N GLY A 107 -8.28 -21.12 5.56
CA GLY A 107 -8.20 -22.26 6.47
C GLY A 107 -7.50 -21.95 7.80
N TYR A 108 -7.49 -20.68 8.23
CA TYR A 108 -7.04 -20.33 9.58
C TYR A 108 -8.15 -20.56 10.60
N LYS A 109 -7.76 -21.00 11.79
CA LYS A 109 -8.58 -20.91 13.00
C LYS A 109 -8.23 -19.61 13.71
N ILE A 110 -9.24 -18.86 14.11
CA ILE A 110 -9.08 -17.57 14.79
C ILE A 110 -9.58 -17.71 16.23
N GLU A 111 -8.75 -17.29 17.18
CA GLU A 111 -9.05 -17.32 18.61
C GLU A 111 -8.72 -15.97 19.24
N LEU A 112 -9.48 -15.56 20.24
CA LEU A 112 -9.15 -14.39 21.07
C LEU A 112 -8.05 -14.77 22.04
N VAL A 113 -7.03 -13.92 22.14
CA VAL A 113 -5.91 -14.09 23.07
C VAL A 113 -5.44 -12.74 23.62
N ASP A 114 -4.58 -12.79 24.62
CA ASP A 114 -3.70 -11.69 24.97
C ASP A 114 -2.29 -12.02 24.46
N GLY A 115 -1.72 -11.18 23.61
CA GLY A 115 -0.44 -11.40 22.95
C GLY A 115 0.77 -11.42 23.89
N THR A 116 0.60 -11.01 25.15
CA THR A 116 1.66 -11.04 26.18
C THR A 116 1.63 -12.31 27.03
N ARG A 117 0.54 -13.08 26.97
CA ARG A 117 0.34 -14.28 27.78
C ARG A 117 0.32 -15.55 26.93
N HIS A 118 0.39 -16.69 27.60
CA HIS A 118 0.21 -17.97 26.93
C HIS A 118 -1.21 -18.06 26.35
N PRO A 119 -1.41 -18.61 25.13
CA PRO A 119 -2.73 -18.68 24.49
C PRO A 119 -3.81 -19.38 25.33
N GLU A 120 -3.42 -20.35 26.15
CA GLU A 120 -4.34 -21.11 27.02
C GLU A 120 -4.63 -20.42 28.36
N ALA A 121 -4.10 -19.20 28.59
CA ALA A 121 -4.38 -18.46 29.80
C ALA A 121 -5.89 -18.17 29.91
N GLN A 122 -6.49 -18.57 31.02
CA GLN A 122 -7.90 -18.28 31.31
C GLN A 122 -8.04 -16.80 31.68
N LEU A 123 -8.37 -16.01 30.66
CA LEU A 123 -8.75 -14.61 30.78
C LEU A 123 -10.21 -14.44 30.40
N PRO A 124 -10.94 -13.51 31.04
CA PRO A 124 -12.21 -13.02 30.51
C PRO A 124 -12.01 -12.53 29.08
N ASP A 125 -12.97 -12.80 28.20
CA ASP A 125 -12.85 -12.45 26.79
C ASP A 125 -12.66 -10.94 26.55
N ARG A 126 -13.19 -10.10 27.45
CA ARG A 126 -12.99 -8.64 27.41
C ARG A 126 -11.54 -8.19 27.60
N ASP A 127 -10.72 -8.99 28.28
CA ASP A 127 -9.32 -8.67 28.52
C ASP A 127 -8.41 -9.20 27.39
N LYS A 128 -8.96 -10.01 26.47
CA LYS A 128 -8.24 -10.55 25.31
C LYS A 128 -8.31 -9.55 24.15
N ASN A 129 -7.33 -8.67 24.10
CA ASN A 129 -7.29 -7.58 23.13
C ASN A 129 -6.79 -7.99 21.73
N ASP A 130 -6.21 -9.17 21.58
CA ASP A 130 -5.54 -9.64 20.36
C ASP A 130 -6.23 -10.85 19.74
N LEU A 131 -5.88 -11.16 18.49
CA LEU A 131 -6.30 -12.39 17.80
C LEU A 131 -5.11 -13.32 17.57
N LEU A 132 -5.33 -14.62 17.69
CA LEU A 132 -4.38 -15.66 17.30
C LEU A 132 -4.92 -16.39 16.07
N LEU A 133 -4.17 -16.35 14.98
CA LEU A 133 -4.44 -17.14 13.77
C LEU A 133 -3.55 -18.38 13.78
N THR A 134 -4.17 -19.55 13.70
CA THR A 134 -3.47 -20.85 13.66
C THR A 134 -3.88 -21.68 12.45
N LYS A 135 -2.96 -22.51 11.96
CA LYS A 135 -3.12 -23.39 10.80
C LYS A 135 -2.08 -24.51 10.91
N LYS A 136 -2.47 -25.72 10.51
CA LYS A 136 -1.58 -26.89 10.54
C LYS A 136 -0.46 -26.73 9.52
N ASP A 137 0.71 -27.28 9.86
CA ASP A 137 1.89 -27.39 8.98
C ASP A 137 2.44 -26.03 8.48
N VAL A 138 2.35 -24.99 9.31
CA VAL A 138 2.85 -23.64 9.01
C VAL A 138 3.82 -23.16 10.08
N ASP A 139 4.99 -22.69 9.66
CA ASP A 139 5.92 -21.97 10.54
C ASP A 139 5.54 -20.48 10.59
N PHE A 140 4.86 -20.10 11.67
CA PHE A 140 4.39 -18.74 11.88
C PHE A 140 5.50 -17.73 12.13
N ARG A 141 6.68 -18.13 12.61
CA ARG A 141 7.80 -17.21 12.87
C ARG A 141 8.34 -16.64 11.56
N VAL A 142 8.48 -17.50 10.55
CA VAL A 142 8.85 -17.08 9.20
C VAL A 142 7.67 -16.36 8.55
N MET A 143 6.46 -16.91 8.67
CA MET A 143 5.29 -16.37 8.01
C MET A 143 4.97 -14.92 8.41
N GLY A 144 5.11 -14.58 9.70
CA GLY A 144 4.86 -13.23 10.21
C GLY A 144 5.77 -12.16 9.60
N GLN A 145 6.92 -12.53 9.01
CA GLN A 145 7.80 -11.59 8.31
C GLN A 145 7.31 -11.25 6.90
N TYR A 146 6.34 -11.97 6.36
CA TYR A 146 5.84 -11.79 4.98
C TYR A 146 4.35 -11.48 4.94
N MET A 147 3.75 -11.08 6.06
CA MET A 147 2.31 -10.86 6.13
C MET A 147 1.93 -9.53 6.76
N LEU A 148 0.81 -9.01 6.30
CA LEU A 148 0.01 -8.02 6.99
C LEU A 148 -1.40 -8.58 7.16
N THR A 149 -2.09 -8.14 8.19
CA THR A 149 -3.44 -8.63 8.52
C THR A 149 -4.40 -7.46 8.63
N THR A 150 -5.63 -7.67 8.20
CA THR A 150 -6.74 -6.74 8.38
C THR A 150 -7.75 -7.32 9.36
N VAL A 151 -8.39 -6.47 10.15
CA VAL A 151 -9.56 -6.81 10.97
C VAL A 151 -10.65 -5.79 10.69
N ASN A 152 -11.81 -6.24 10.21
CA ASN A 152 -12.92 -5.39 9.75
C ASN A 152 -12.45 -4.28 8.79
N GLY A 153 -11.47 -4.62 7.95
CA GLY A 153 -10.84 -3.76 6.97
C GLY A 153 -9.78 -2.76 7.45
N PHE A 154 -9.51 -2.68 8.75
CA PHE A 154 -8.39 -1.89 9.29
C PHE A 154 -7.13 -2.74 9.32
N LEU A 155 -5.99 -2.17 8.96
CA LEU A 155 -4.71 -2.86 8.99
C LEU A 155 -4.17 -2.95 10.42
N HIS A 156 -3.73 -4.13 10.79
CA HIS A 156 -3.15 -4.44 12.08
C HIS A 156 -1.73 -4.99 11.93
N ARG A 157 -0.88 -4.68 12.92
CA ARG A 157 0.43 -5.31 13.04
C ARG A 157 0.25 -6.76 13.49
N CYS A 158 1.03 -7.65 12.90
CA CYS A 158 1.07 -9.05 13.30
C CYS A 158 2.49 -9.48 13.69
N ALA A 159 2.58 -10.44 14.61
CA ALA A 159 3.82 -11.04 15.05
C ALA A 159 3.72 -12.57 14.97
N GLY A 160 4.71 -13.19 14.33
CA GLY A 160 4.83 -14.64 14.27
C GLY A 160 5.37 -15.22 15.57
N THR A 161 4.62 -16.13 16.20
CA THR A 161 5.04 -16.84 17.42
C THR A 161 5.15 -18.35 17.16
N GLN A 162 5.54 -19.12 18.18
CA GLN A 162 5.53 -20.59 18.07
C GLN A 162 4.12 -21.20 18.06
N HIS A 163 3.11 -20.46 18.56
CA HIS A 163 1.74 -20.96 18.69
C HIS A 163 0.84 -20.53 17.54
N GLY A 164 1.23 -19.49 16.79
CA GLY A 164 0.42 -18.90 15.73
C GLY A 164 0.87 -17.50 15.37
N LEU A 165 0.11 -16.86 14.48
CA LEU A 165 0.27 -15.45 14.16
C LEU A 165 -0.61 -14.62 15.10
N VAL A 166 0.00 -13.78 15.93
CA VAL A 166 -0.71 -12.86 16.82
C VAL A 166 -0.97 -11.55 16.09
N VAL A 167 -2.22 -11.11 16.04
CA VAL A 167 -2.66 -9.83 15.46
C VAL A 167 -2.95 -8.86 16.60
N LEU A 168 -2.10 -7.84 16.71
CA LEU A 168 -2.11 -6.89 17.83
C LEU A 168 -3.31 -5.95 17.72
N GLY A 169 -4.11 -5.86 18.79
CA GLY A 169 -5.33 -5.07 18.89
C GLY A 169 -6.52 -5.62 18.08
N GLY A 170 -6.35 -6.76 17.41
CA GLY A 170 -7.38 -7.32 16.54
C GLY A 170 -8.64 -7.75 17.29
N GLY A 171 -8.49 -8.27 18.51
CA GLY A 171 -9.62 -8.71 19.33
C GLY A 171 -10.47 -7.51 19.75
N ARG A 172 -9.82 -6.42 20.15
CA ARG A 172 -10.52 -5.18 20.51
C ARG A 172 -11.26 -4.54 19.34
N THR A 173 -10.66 -4.51 18.15
CA THR A 173 -11.36 -4.09 16.92
C THR A 173 -12.57 -4.97 16.63
N GLY A 174 -12.42 -6.29 16.80
CA GLY A 174 -13.52 -7.23 16.60
C GLY A 174 -14.69 -7.00 17.57
N PHE A 175 -14.39 -6.76 18.85
CA PHE A 175 -15.40 -6.44 19.86
C PHE A 175 -16.11 -5.11 19.60
N LEU A 176 -15.36 -4.06 19.28
CA LEU A 176 -15.95 -2.74 19.03
C LEU A 176 -16.82 -2.75 17.78
N GLY A 177 -16.30 -3.32 16.68
CA GLY A 177 -17.02 -3.42 15.41
C GLY A 177 -18.16 -4.43 15.41
N ASN A 178 -18.28 -5.29 16.44
CA ASN A 178 -19.21 -6.42 16.50
C ASN A 178 -19.16 -7.32 15.24
N ASP A 179 -17.97 -7.46 14.68
CA ASP A 179 -17.69 -8.26 13.48
C ASP A 179 -16.26 -8.79 13.59
N SER A 180 -15.95 -9.89 12.92
CA SER A 180 -14.62 -10.55 12.99
C SER A 180 -14.18 -11.01 11.62
N LEU A 181 -14.31 -10.12 10.64
CA LEU A 181 -13.73 -10.29 9.31
C LEU A 181 -12.23 -10.09 9.41
N VAL A 182 -11.47 -11.08 8.97
CA VAL A 182 -10.00 -11.03 9.05
C VAL A 182 -9.43 -11.35 7.69
N GLY A 183 -8.66 -10.42 7.14
CA GLY A 183 -7.94 -10.60 5.89
C GLY A 183 -6.46 -10.84 6.13
N VAL A 184 -5.84 -11.62 5.25
CA VAL A 184 -4.39 -11.86 5.22
C VAL A 184 -3.83 -11.40 3.89
N ILE A 185 -2.78 -10.57 3.95
CA ILE A 185 -2.06 -10.06 2.78
C ILE A 185 -0.65 -10.63 2.82
N SER A 186 -0.28 -11.41 1.81
CA SER A 186 1.03 -12.05 1.72
C SER A 186 1.95 -11.28 0.77
N PHE A 187 3.12 -10.91 1.29
CA PHE A 187 4.26 -10.32 0.61
C PHE A 187 5.36 -11.33 0.29
N ARG A 188 5.09 -12.64 0.41
CA ARG A 188 6.08 -13.72 0.21
C ARG A 188 6.81 -13.61 -1.12
N ASP A 189 6.10 -13.24 -2.18
CA ASP A 189 6.66 -13.14 -3.52
C ASP A 189 7.39 -11.80 -3.77
N VAL A 190 7.22 -10.80 -2.89
CA VAL A 190 7.85 -9.48 -2.97
C VAL A 190 9.12 -9.42 -2.13
N GLY A 191 9.01 -9.73 -0.83
CA GLY A 191 10.12 -9.66 0.12
C GLY A 191 9.67 -9.61 1.59
N ALA A 192 10.62 -9.76 2.50
CA ALA A 192 10.36 -9.68 3.94
C ALA A 192 10.05 -8.25 4.36
N LEU A 193 9.05 -8.11 5.22
CA LEU A 193 8.55 -6.87 5.78
C LEU A 193 9.27 -6.55 7.09
N GLN A 194 9.69 -5.29 7.23
CA GLN A 194 10.07 -4.73 8.52
C GLN A 194 8.95 -3.77 8.96
N VAL A 195 8.14 -4.23 9.91
CA VAL A 195 7.02 -3.46 10.48
C VAL A 195 7.52 -2.70 11.71
N ILE A 196 7.38 -1.37 11.69
CA ILE A 196 7.91 -0.48 12.73
C ILE A 196 6.75 0.35 13.29
N PRO A 197 6.39 0.21 14.59
CA PRO A 197 5.39 1.07 15.21
C PRO A 197 5.86 2.52 15.24
N ILE A 198 4.92 3.45 15.05
CA ILE A 198 5.19 4.87 15.25
C ILE A 198 4.97 5.17 16.72
N THR A 199 6.02 5.64 17.40
CA THR A 199 5.94 6.10 18.79
C THR A 199 5.85 7.62 18.85
N PRO A 200 5.22 8.22 19.88
CA PRO A 200 5.13 9.68 20.01
C PRO A 200 6.49 10.39 19.92
N GLN A 201 7.56 9.77 20.42
CA GLN A 201 8.92 10.34 20.43
C GLN A 201 9.56 10.40 19.03
N MET A 202 9.00 9.68 18.06
CA MET A 202 9.44 9.74 16.66
C MET A 202 8.81 10.91 15.92
N ILE A 203 7.72 11.49 16.44
CA ILE A 203 6.97 12.56 15.80
C ILE A 203 7.53 13.89 16.25
N TYR A 204 7.85 14.77 15.30
CA TYR A 204 8.38 16.10 15.57
C TYR A 204 7.87 17.11 14.53
N LYS A 205 8.01 18.39 14.87
CA LYS A 205 7.73 19.51 13.97
C LYS A 205 9.01 19.98 13.31
N GLN A 206 8.92 20.48 12.08
CA GLN A 206 10.09 21.07 11.42
C GLN A 206 10.45 22.44 12.01
N THR A 207 9.43 23.21 12.41
CA THR A 207 9.57 24.50 13.10
C THR A 207 8.55 24.58 14.23
N ASP A 208 8.81 25.37 15.27
CA ASP A 208 7.96 25.41 16.47
C ASP A 208 6.53 25.93 16.19
N ASP A 209 6.41 26.89 15.27
CA ASP A 209 5.13 27.49 14.85
C ASP A 209 4.27 26.57 13.96
N GLN A 210 4.85 25.47 13.47
CA GLN A 210 4.18 24.56 12.57
C GLN A 210 3.12 23.73 13.30
N LYS A 211 1.91 23.64 12.75
CA LYS A 211 0.86 22.77 13.27
C LYS A 211 1.02 21.36 12.70
N LEU A 212 0.87 20.33 13.54
CA LEU A 212 0.90 18.94 13.06
C LEU A 212 -0.31 18.61 12.17
N SER A 213 -1.37 19.42 12.23
CA SER A 213 -2.56 19.29 11.38
C SER A 213 -2.29 19.52 9.90
N GLN A 214 -1.19 20.19 9.56
CA GLN A 214 -0.77 20.40 8.18
C GLN A 214 0.10 19.22 7.74
N TYR A 215 1.24 19.02 8.41
CA TYR A 215 2.10 17.87 8.19
C TYR A 215 2.80 17.47 9.49
N ALA A 216 3.21 16.21 9.61
CA ALA A 216 3.99 15.72 10.75
C ALA A 216 5.28 15.09 10.23
N MET A 217 6.40 15.37 10.89
CA MET A 217 7.66 14.71 10.57
C MET A 217 7.84 13.49 11.48
N ILE A 218 8.18 12.35 10.89
CA ILE A 218 8.42 11.09 11.58
C ILE A 218 9.87 10.68 11.36
N LYS A 219 10.60 10.49 12.47
CA LYS A 219 11.97 9.99 12.47
C LYS A 219 11.95 8.47 12.42
N SER A 220 12.28 7.91 11.26
CA SER A 220 12.45 6.47 11.09
C SER A 220 13.68 5.97 11.87
N PRO A 221 13.58 4.87 12.63
CA PRO A 221 14.75 4.28 13.29
C PRO A 221 15.71 3.63 12.27
N VAL A 222 15.23 3.32 11.06
CA VAL A 222 16.00 2.69 9.99
C VAL A 222 16.29 3.67 8.85
N VAL A 223 17.43 3.48 8.20
CA VAL A 223 17.80 4.20 6.97
C VAL A 223 16.92 3.74 5.81
N LEU A 224 16.40 4.69 5.03
CA LEU A 224 15.39 4.49 3.97
C LEU A 224 15.94 4.59 2.54
N ASP A 225 17.19 5.02 2.32
CA ASP A 225 17.74 5.33 0.98
C ASP A 225 17.64 4.16 -0.03
N ASP A 226 17.77 2.93 0.45
CA ASP A 226 17.63 1.70 -0.32
C ASP A 226 16.45 0.84 0.13
N LYS A 227 15.37 1.47 0.58
CA LYS A 227 14.16 0.78 1.01
C LYS A 227 12.92 1.44 0.43
N ILE A 228 11.87 0.65 0.33
CA ILE A 228 10.54 1.14 -0.04
C ILE A 228 9.73 1.25 1.24
N LEU A 229 9.16 2.42 1.47
CA LEU A 229 8.28 2.66 2.60
C LEU A 229 6.83 2.58 2.11
N LEU A 230 6.03 1.72 2.74
CA LEU A 230 4.58 1.82 2.79
C LEU A 230 4.19 2.24 4.20
N MET A 231 3.00 2.78 4.37
CA MET A 231 2.57 3.23 5.69
C MET A 231 1.12 2.86 5.95
N SER A 232 0.83 2.49 7.19
CA SER A 232 -0.53 2.42 7.69
C SER A 232 -0.76 3.60 8.62
N ILE A 233 -1.83 4.37 8.39
CA ILE A 233 -2.21 5.48 9.27
C ILE A 233 -3.65 5.25 9.70
N GLY A 234 -3.86 4.98 10.99
CA GLY A 234 -5.18 4.66 11.55
C GLY A 234 -5.80 3.39 10.97
N GLY A 235 -4.97 2.46 10.47
CA GLY A 235 -5.43 1.23 9.82
C GLY A 235 -5.72 1.36 8.32
N TYR A 236 -5.52 2.54 7.74
CA TYR A 236 -5.64 2.76 6.29
C TYR A 236 -4.29 2.57 5.62
N LEU A 237 -4.23 1.77 4.55
CA LEU A 237 -2.98 1.49 3.86
C LEU A 237 -2.68 2.55 2.80
N HIS A 238 -1.51 3.17 2.93
CA HIS A 238 -0.94 4.16 2.02
C HIS A 238 0.24 3.57 1.26
N VAL A 239 0.15 3.63 -0.07
CA VAL A 239 1.09 2.99 -0.99
C VAL A 239 1.48 3.97 -2.07
N MET A 240 2.67 4.58 -1.90
CA MET A 240 3.24 5.53 -2.87
C MET A 240 2.23 6.60 -3.31
N ASP A 241 1.46 7.11 -2.34
CA ASP A 241 0.51 8.20 -2.53
C ASP A 241 1.04 9.50 -1.91
N GLY A 242 0.38 10.63 -2.20
CA GLY A 242 0.78 11.95 -1.68
C GLY A 242 0.59 12.12 -0.17
N ALA A 243 0.11 11.09 0.53
CA ALA A 243 -0.09 11.13 1.98
C ALA A 243 1.23 11.20 2.76
N TYR A 244 2.33 10.73 2.16
CA TYR A 244 3.65 10.82 2.77
C TYR A 244 4.77 10.98 1.75
N GLU A 245 5.86 11.59 2.20
CA GLU A 245 7.05 11.85 1.40
C GLU A 245 8.30 11.53 2.21
N ILE A 246 9.27 10.86 1.59
CA ILE A 246 10.58 10.63 2.20
C ILE A 246 11.42 11.89 1.95
N THR A 247 11.68 12.66 3.00
CA THR A 247 12.40 13.96 2.92
C THR A 247 13.89 13.82 3.23
N GLY A 248 14.30 12.72 3.86
CA GLY A 248 15.70 12.41 4.11
C GLY A 248 15.90 10.94 4.47
N SER A 249 17.15 10.55 4.69
CA SER A 249 17.53 9.13 4.91
C SER A 249 16.83 8.47 6.11
N LYS A 250 16.38 9.26 7.09
CA LYS A 250 15.60 8.81 8.26
C LYS A 250 14.37 9.68 8.53
N ALA A 251 13.99 10.56 7.61
CA ALA A 251 12.91 11.53 7.82
C ALA A 251 11.79 11.28 6.82
N VAL A 252 10.58 11.11 7.35
CA VAL A 252 9.35 10.92 6.58
C VAL A 252 8.40 12.05 6.95
N ARG A 253 7.89 12.76 5.96
CA ARG A 253 6.83 13.76 6.12
C ARG A 253 5.49 13.09 5.87
N VAL A 254 4.54 13.27 6.77
CA VAL A 254 3.16 12.82 6.62
C VAL A 254 2.26 14.04 6.45
N ASN A 255 1.53 14.12 5.35
CA ASN A 255 0.68 15.26 5.01
C ASN A 255 -0.74 15.03 5.55
N VAL A 256 -1.00 15.49 6.78
CA VAL A 256 -2.25 15.23 7.51
C VAL A 256 -3.46 15.90 6.86
N ASP A 257 -3.24 17.03 6.21
CA ASP A 257 -4.22 17.76 5.40
C ASP A 257 -4.83 16.90 4.27
N THR A 258 -4.02 16.09 3.60
CA THR A 258 -4.45 15.23 2.48
C THR A 258 -5.11 13.92 2.92
N LEU A 259 -5.05 13.55 4.21
CA LEU A 259 -5.52 12.26 4.70
C LEU A 259 -7.05 12.14 4.83
N SER A 260 -7.80 13.23 4.63
CA SER A 260 -9.21 13.32 5.05
C SER A 260 -9.38 12.86 6.50
N TYR A 261 -8.50 13.36 7.38
CA TYR A 261 -8.35 12.90 8.77
C TYR A 261 -9.67 12.88 9.56
N VAL A 262 -10.47 13.94 9.42
CA VAL A 262 -11.80 14.03 10.07
C VAL A 262 -12.72 12.92 9.59
N ASP A 263 -12.74 12.65 8.27
CA ASP A 263 -13.60 11.61 7.72
C ASP A 263 -13.31 10.24 8.30
N ARG A 264 -12.00 9.93 8.39
CA ARG A 264 -11.47 8.68 8.92
C ARG A 264 -11.73 8.50 10.41
N ILE A 265 -11.64 9.54 11.23
CA ILE A 265 -11.97 9.44 12.66
C ILE A 265 -13.39 8.92 12.82
N TYR A 266 -14.35 9.57 12.17
CA TYR A 266 -15.76 9.16 12.26
C TYR A 266 -16.06 7.81 11.59
N GLU A 267 -15.32 7.41 10.53
CA GLU A 267 -15.44 6.03 9.97
C GLU A 267 -14.87 4.99 10.95
N SER A 268 -13.89 5.38 11.75
CA SER A 268 -13.22 4.56 12.76
C SER A 268 -13.97 4.48 14.09
N LEU A 269 -14.90 5.42 14.36
CA LEU A 269 -15.71 5.43 15.58
C LEU A 269 -16.54 4.15 15.69
N GLY A 270 -16.48 3.50 16.86
CA GLY A 270 -17.15 2.24 17.09
C GLY A 270 -16.58 1.05 16.29
N GLN A 271 -15.44 1.21 15.63
CA GLN A 271 -14.77 0.11 14.91
C GLN A 271 -13.39 -0.17 15.50
N ILE A 272 -12.62 0.88 15.80
CA ILE A 272 -11.33 0.79 16.49
C ILE A 272 -11.33 1.63 17.77
N ASP A 273 -10.40 1.34 18.66
CA ASP A 273 -10.25 2.11 19.89
C ASP A 273 -9.59 3.47 19.63
N LEU A 274 -10.36 4.54 19.79
CA LEU A 274 -9.91 5.92 19.66
C LEU A 274 -9.82 6.66 21.00
N THR A 275 -9.99 5.96 22.13
CA THR A 275 -9.99 6.60 23.45
C THR A 275 -8.68 7.33 23.77
N SER A 276 -7.55 6.87 23.21
CA SER A 276 -6.24 7.50 23.40
C SER A 276 -6.11 8.89 22.76
N LEU A 277 -7.00 9.28 21.84
CA LEU A 277 -6.98 10.61 21.25
C LEU A 277 -7.43 11.70 22.24
N GLY A 278 -8.12 11.32 23.33
CA GLY A 278 -8.60 12.28 24.33
C GLY A 278 -9.60 13.29 23.75
N LEU A 279 -10.40 12.87 22.78
CA LEU A 279 -11.32 13.76 22.09
C LEU A 279 -12.40 14.27 23.05
N GLN A 280 -12.57 15.59 23.10
CA GLN A 280 -13.65 16.21 23.86
C GLN A 280 -14.95 16.09 23.07
N VAL A 281 -15.88 15.37 23.68
CA VAL A 281 -17.23 15.17 23.17
C VAL A 281 -18.11 16.34 23.62
N GLY A 282 -18.96 16.86 22.74
CA GLY A 282 -19.92 17.90 23.08
C GLY A 282 -20.94 17.42 24.13
N GLU A 283 -21.37 18.32 25.02
CA GLU A 283 -22.35 18.00 26.07
C GLU A 283 -23.70 17.53 25.50
N ASP A 284 -24.07 18.01 24.32
CA ASP A 284 -25.37 17.73 23.67
C ASP A 284 -25.37 16.52 22.73
N SER A 285 -24.18 16.05 22.27
CA SER A 285 -24.08 15.00 21.26
C SER A 285 -22.77 14.24 21.33
N GLU A 286 -22.86 12.91 21.47
CA GLU A 286 -21.72 12.00 21.50
C GLU A 286 -20.88 11.99 20.21
N ASN A 287 -21.46 12.49 19.11
CA ASN A 287 -20.84 12.56 17.78
C ASN A 287 -20.45 13.98 17.35
N GLN A 288 -20.33 14.91 18.30
CA GLN A 288 -19.86 16.27 18.04
C GLN A 288 -18.52 16.50 18.72
N PHE A 289 -17.52 16.91 17.94
CA PHE A 289 -16.16 17.16 18.45
C PHE A 289 -15.76 18.61 18.21
N ALA A 290 -15.11 19.21 19.22
CA ALA A 290 -14.48 20.51 19.06
C ALA A 290 -13.33 20.43 18.05
N LEU A 291 -13.34 21.31 17.04
CA LEU A 291 -12.37 21.26 15.96
C LEU A 291 -10.94 21.56 16.47
N SER A 292 -10.83 22.48 17.43
CA SER A 292 -9.57 22.84 18.08
C SER A 292 -8.91 21.65 18.80
N ASN A 293 -9.72 20.76 19.38
CA ASN A 293 -9.23 19.55 20.03
C ASN A 293 -8.87 18.48 19.00
N LEU A 294 -9.71 18.29 17.97
CA LEU A 294 -9.49 17.29 16.93
C LEU A 294 -8.21 17.56 16.13
N LEU A 295 -7.95 18.83 15.78
CA LEU A 295 -6.75 19.28 15.07
C LEU A 295 -5.58 19.63 16.00
N SER A 296 -5.69 19.36 17.30
CA SER A 296 -4.60 19.60 18.23
C SER A 296 -3.40 18.69 17.95
N ASP A 297 -2.21 19.19 18.25
CA ASP A 297 -0.98 18.41 18.09
C ASP A 297 -1.00 17.13 18.94
N SER A 298 -1.64 17.17 20.11
CA SER A 298 -1.83 15.99 20.97
C SER A 298 -2.71 14.92 20.32
N ALA A 299 -3.84 15.30 19.73
CA ALA A 299 -4.75 14.36 19.08
C ALA A 299 -4.11 13.71 17.85
N ILE A 300 -3.39 14.49 17.04
CA ILE A 300 -2.70 14.00 15.84
C ILE A 300 -1.53 13.09 16.22
N THR A 301 -0.76 13.46 17.24
CA THR A 301 0.32 12.60 17.76
C THR A 301 -0.22 11.27 18.26
N ALA A 302 -1.35 11.29 18.99
CA ALA A 302 -2.02 10.08 19.46
C ALA A 302 -2.54 9.21 18.29
N TYR A 303 -3.16 9.84 17.28
CA TYR A 303 -3.66 9.15 16.09
C TYR A 303 -2.54 8.48 15.27
N LEU A 304 -1.44 9.20 15.04
CA LEU A 304 -0.25 8.66 14.36
C LEU A 304 0.46 7.59 15.19
N SER A 305 0.22 7.52 16.51
CA SER A 305 0.82 6.51 17.40
C SER A 305 -0.14 5.36 17.75
N LEU A 306 -1.31 5.27 17.09
CA LEU A 306 -2.24 4.15 17.27
C LEU A 306 -1.57 2.81 16.92
N SER A 307 -2.10 1.71 17.46
CA SER A 307 -1.55 0.38 17.15
C SER A 307 -1.64 0.00 15.66
N GLN A 308 -2.63 0.60 14.97
CA GLN A 308 -2.91 0.53 13.54
C GLN A 308 -2.14 1.58 12.71
N SER A 309 -1.34 2.43 13.35
CA SER A 309 -0.47 3.40 12.68
C SER A 309 0.99 2.93 12.76
N PHE A 310 1.56 2.55 11.62
CA PHE A 310 2.91 1.98 11.57
C PHE A 310 3.54 2.08 10.18
N MET A 311 4.87 2.05 10.15
CA MET A 311 5.65 2.01 8.93
C MET A 311 5.88 0.56 8.50
N ILE A 312 5.78 0.31 7.20
CA ILE A 312 6.03 -0.99 6.57
C ILE A 312 7.18 -0.79 5.61
N VAL A 313 8.34 -1.34 5.97
CA VAL A 313 9.56 -1.14 5.21
C VAL A 313 9.89 -2.42 4.44
N LEU A 314 10.01 -2.28 3.12
CA LEU A 314 10.36 -3.32 2.18
C LEU A 314 11.80 -3.11 1.67
N PRO A 315 12.55 -4.18 1.37
CA PRO A 315 13.81 -4.05 0.66
C PRO A 315 13.57 -3.40 -0.71
N LYS A 316 14.55 -2.64 -1.23
CA LYS A 316 14.50 -2.07 -2.58
C LYS A 316 14.63 -3.18 -3.62
N SER A 317 13.52 -3.84 -3.85
CA SER A 317 13.23 -4.60 -5.06
C SER A 317 12.50 -3.69 -6.04
N ASP A 318 12.52 -4.06 -7.32
CA ASP A 318 11.79 -3.40 -8.40
C ASP A 318 10.27 -3.54 -8.21
N LEU A 319 9.73 -2.80 -7.24
CA LEU A 319 8.32 -2.82 -6.89
C LEU A 319 7.52 -2.07 -7.96
N TYR A 320 6.30 -2.53 -8.23
CA TYR A 320 5.34 -1.82 -9.05
C TYR A 320 4.00 -1.74 -8.33
N VAL A 321 3.17 -0.79 -8.76
CA VAL A 321 1.83 -0.58 -8.23
C VAL A 321 0.88 -0.39 -9.41
N ARG A 322 -0.20 -1.18 -9.47
CA ARG A 322 -1.32 -1.01 -10.41
C ARG A 322 -2.65 -0.98 -9.67
N ARG A 323 -3.60 -0.25 -10.21
CA ARG A 323 -4.99 -0.20 -9.73
C ARG A 323 -5.87 -0.77 -10.82
N HIS A 324 -6.65 -1.79 -10.48
CA HIS A 324 -7.66 -2.35 -11.36
C HIS A 324 -9.02 -1.90 -10.88
N SER A 325 -9.70 -1.10 -11.70
CA SER A 325 -11.06 -0.68 -11.39
C SER A 325 -11.98 -1.90 -11.31
N VAL A 326 -12.89 -1.89 -10.33
CA VAL A 326 -13.96 -2.88 -10.25
C VAL A 326 -15.29 -2.18 -10.46
N GLU A 327 -16.24 -2.87 -11.08
CA GLU A 327 -17.56 -2.31 -11.34
C GLU A 327 -18.42 -2.37 -10.07
N HIS A 328 -19.02 -1.24 -9.71
CA HIS A 328 -19.93 -1.16 -8.57
C HIS A 328 -21.36 -1.49 -9.01
N THR A 329 -21.98 -2.49 -8.38
CA THR A 329 -23.31 -3.00 -8.78
C THR A 329 -24.50 -2.14 -8.34
N GLY A 330 -24.24 -1.07 -7.59
CA GLY A 330 -25.27 -0.26 -6.92
C GLY A 330 -25.77 -0.88 -5.61
N LEU A 331 -25.41 -2.14 -5.34
CA LEU A 331 -25.74 -2.85 -4.11
C LEU A 331 -24.56 -2.78 -3.13
N GLY A 332 -24.86 -2.52 -1.86
CA GLY A 332 -23.84 -2.43 -0.82
C GLY A 332 -22.98 -3.69 -0.73
N GLY A 333 -21.66 -3.50 -0.74
CA GLY A 333 -20.67 -4.58 -0.56
C GLY A 333 -20.56 -5.56 -1.73
N ARG A 334 -20.96 -5.18 -2.95
CA ARG A 334 -20.90 -6.04 -4.14
C ARG A 334 -20.21 -5.34 -5.31
N TYR A 335 -19.09 -5.93 -5.73
CA TYR A 335 -18.28 -5.47 -6.85
C TYR A 335 -18.11 -6.57 -7.89
N ILE A 336 -17.96 -6.20 -9.16
CA ILE A 336 -17.75 -7.14 -10.27
C ILE A 336 -16.36 -6.90 -10.88
N THR A 337 -15.69 -7.98 -11.22
CA THR A 337 -14.42 -7.98 -11.93
C THR A 337 -14.32 -9.18 -12.88
N ASP A 338 -13.38 -9.10 -13.82
CA ASP A 338 -13.20 -10.11 -14.86
C ASP A 338 -12.69 -11.44 -14.29
N PHE A 339 -13.01 -12.54 -14.98
CA PHE A 339 -12.47 -13.86 -14.70
C PHE A 339 -11.28 -14.18 -15.63
N PRO A 340 -10.19 -14.80 -15.15
CA PRO A 340 -9.95 -15.30 -13.80
C PRO A 340 -9.52 -14.21 -12.81
N LEU A 341 -10.06 -14.26 -11.59
CA LEU A 341 -9.74 -13.32 -10.52
C LEU A 341 -8.28 -13.48 -10.06
N LYS A 342 -7.54 -12.37 -10.06
CA LYS A 342 -6.33 -12.22 -9.27
C LYS A 342 -6.71 -11.89 -7.82
N MET A 343 -6.31 -12.74 -6.88
CA MET A 343 -6.57 -12.57 -5.44
C MET A 343 -5.76 -11.40 -4.87
N LEU A 344 -6.19 -10.16 -5.13
CA LEU A 344 -5.54 -8.91 -4.74
C LEU A 344 -6.34 -8.21 -3.63
N PRO A 345 -5.72 -7.37 -2.79
CA PRO A 345 -6.47 -6.53 -1.84
C PRO A 345 -7.47 -5.62 -2.55
N LEU A 346 -8.71 -5.59 -2.05
CA LEU A 346 -9.75 -4.67 -2.52
C LEU A 346 -9.70 -3.41 -1.66
N MET A 347 -9.37 -2.27 -2.27
CA MET A 347 -9.23 -1.00 -1.58
C MET A 347 -10.50 -0.16 -1.75
N ALA A 348 -10.98 0.42 -0.65
CA ALA A 348 -12.04 1.42 -0.64
C ALA A 348 -11.51 2.82 -0.94
N THR A 349 -12.43 3.77 -1.15
CA THR A 349 -12.14 5.18 -1.47
C THR A 349 -11.13 5.85 -0.52
N HIS A 350 -11.18 5.59 0.80
CA HIS A 350 -10.28 6.20 1.78
C HIS A 350 -9.03 5.38 2.10
N GLY A 351 -8.78 4.26 1.41
CA GLY A 351 -7.64 3.37 1.67
C GLY A 351 -7.91 2.27 2.70
N LYS A 352 -9.17 2.09 3.12
CA LYS A 352 -9.62 0.94 3.92
C LYS A 352 -9.59 -0.30 3.04
N ILE A 353 -9.21 -1.44 3.59
CA ILE A 353 -9.16 -2.70 2.82
C ILE A 353 -10.48 -3.42 3.04
N PHE A 354 -11.21 -3.76 1.98
CA PHE A 354 -12.42 -4.55 2.13
C PHE A 354 -12.10 -6.02 2.22
N ASP A 355 -12.55 -6.64 3.30
CA ASP A 355 -12.49 -8.08 3.43
C ASP A 355 -13.57 -8.71 2.55
N TYR A 356 -13.14 -9.49 1.55
CA TYR A 356 -14.04 -10.00 0.51
C TYR A 356 -13.93 -11.51 0.28
N ALA A 357 -15.08 -12.06 -0.10
CA ALA A 357 -15.23 -13.42 -0.59
C ALA A 357 -15.56 -13.38 -2.09
N PRO A 358 -14.70 -13.96 -2.96
CA PRO A 358 -15.02 -14.08 -4.38
C PRO A 358 -16.05 -15.19 -4.64
N PHE A 359 -17.00 -14.89 -5.54
CA PHE A 359 -18.03 -15.79 -6.05
C PHE A 359 -17.96 -15.80 -7.58
N PRO A 360 -17.50 -16.89 -8.21
CA PRO A 360 -17.43 -16.98 -9.65
C PRO A 360 -18.84 -17.04 -10.25
N GLN A 361 -19.09 -16.22 -11.27
CA GLN A 361 -20.35 -16.15 -12.01
C GLN A 361 -20.07 -16.09 -13.51
N ARG A 362 -20.02 -17.25 -14.16
CA ARG A 362 -19.70 -17.42 -15.59
C ARG A 362 -18.37 -16.75 -15.97
N GLU A 363 -18.43 -15.62 -16.68
CA GLU A 363 -17.27 -14.87 -17.20
C GLU A 363 -16.80 -13.76 -16.24
N GLN A 364 -17.52 -13.56 -15.13
CA GLN A 364 -17.25 -12.53 -14.15
C GLN A 364 -17.09 -13.14 -12.76
N THR A 365 -16.47 -12.41 -11.86
CA THR A 365 -16.39 -12.76 -10.44
C THR A 365 -17.03 -11.64 -9.62
N VAL A 366 -18.00 -12.00 -8.79
CA VAL A 366 -18.60 -11.08 -7.83
C VAL A 366 -17.79 -11.13 -6.54
N LEU A 367 -17.24 -9.98 -6.13
CA LEU A 367 -16.58 -9.79 -4.85
C LEU A 367 -17.63 -9.33 -3.85
N ARG A 368 -17.91 -10.17 -2.85
CA ARG A 368 -18.83 -9.84 -1.76
C ARG A 368 -18.03 -9.44 -0.52
N CYS A 369 -18.31 -8.27 0.02
CA CYS A 369 -17.72 -7.76 1.26
C CYS A 369 -18.81 -7.17 2.17
N ALA A 370 -18.43 -6.73 3.37
CA ALA A 370 -19.33 -6.00 4.26
C ALA A 370 -19.76 -4.67 3.61
N PRO A 371 -21.06 -4.30 3.67
CA PRO A 371 -21.52 -3.04 3.13
C PRO A 371 -20.91 -1.88 3.91
N THR A 372 -20.04 -1.09 3.26
CA THR A 372 -19.39 0.07 3.88
C THR A 372 -19.89 1.36 3.23
N PRO A 373 -20.94 1.99 3.79
CA PRO A 373 -21.46 3.25 3.25
C PRO A 373 -20.46 4.39 3.52
N ARG A 374 -20.28 5.25 2.52
CA ARG A 374 -19.64 6.55 2.68
C ARG A 374 -20.72 7.57 3.00
N TYR A 375 -20.75 8.02 4.24
CA TYR A 375 -21.71 9.01 4.70
C TYR A 375 -21.38 10.39 4.13
N ALA A 376 -22.35 11.04 3.51
CA ALA A 376 -22.22 12.43 3.13
C ALA A 376 -22.58 13.27 4.35
N ARG A 377 -21.58 13.83 5.03
CA ARG A 377 -21.78 14.52 6.31
C ARG A 377 -22.07 15.99 6.11
N ASN A 378 -22.81 16.58 7.06
CA ASN A 378 -23.23 17.98 6.99
C ASN A 378 -22.05 18.94 6.84
N PHE A 379 -20.93 18.67 7.51
CA PHE A 379 -19.73 19.52 7.44
C PHE A 379 -19.06 19.54 6.06
N HIS A 380 -19.41 18.64 5.13
CA HIS A 380 -18.97 18.73 3.73
C HIS A 380 -19.70 19.82 2.94
N THR A 381 -20.80 20.36 3.47
CA THR A 381 -21.60 21.43 2.82
C THR A 381 -21.26 22.83 3.32
N SER A 382 -20.46 22.93 4.37
CA SER A 382 -20.00 24.18 4.96
C SER A 382 -18.49 24.33 4.86
N VAL A 383 -17.97 25.53 5.15
CA VAL A 383 -16.53 25.76 5.31
C VAL A 383 -16.12 25.27 6.70
N TRP A 384 -16.17 23.96 6.90
CA TRP A 384 -15.97 23.34 8.22
C TRP A 384 -14.63 23.67 8.91
N PRO A 385 -13.51 23.97 8.21
CA PRO A 385 -12.29 24.39 8.91
C PRO A 385 -12.42 25.71 9.68
N ALA A 386 -13.47 26.49 9.39
CA ALA A 386 -13.80 27.74 10.10
C ALA A 386 -14.84 27.55 11.22
N GLU A 387 -15.37 26.34 11.39
CA GLU A 387 -16.37 26.04 12.43
C GLU A 387 -15.71 25.72 13.78
N LEU A 388 -16.46 25.93 14.87
CA LEU A 388 -15.98 25.62 16.22
C LEU A 388 -15.97 24.12 16.52
N SER A 389 -16.89 23.39 15.90
CA SER A 389 -17.08 21.96 16.09
C SER A 389 -17.58 21.32 14.81
N VAL A 390 -17.23 20.05 14.62
CA VAL A 390 -17.77 19.23 13.54
C VAL A 390 -18.70 18.17 14.13
N SER A 391 -19.75 17.82 13.40
CA SER A 391 -20.71 16.77 13.80
C SER A 391 -20.74 15.64 12.77
N GLY A 392 -20.87 14.40 13.25
CA GLY A 392 -20.96 13.20 12.42
C GLY A 392 -22.29 13.05 11.67
N GLN A 393 -23.23 13.99 11.82
CA GLN A 393 -24.55 13.91 11.19
C GLN A 393 -24.47 13.89 9.66
N SER A 394 -25.23 12.96 9.07
CA SER A 394 -25.36 12.83 7.62
C SER A 394 -26.36 13.83 7.05
N LEU A 395 -26.17 14.17 5.78
CA LEU A 395 -27.06 15.03 5.01
C LEU A 395 -28.42 14.36 4.81
N PRO A 396 -29.54 14.99 5.21
CA PRO A 396 -30.86 14.38 5.09
C PRO A 396 -31.26 14.04 3.64
N SER A 397 -30.80 14.84 2.67
CA SER A 397 -31.15 14.69 1.24
C SER A 397 -30.42 13.54 0.54
N ALA A 398 -29.22 13.18 1.02
CA ALA A 398 -28.38 12.11 0.47
C ALA A 398 -27.48 11.57 1.58
N PRO A 399 -28.00 10.74 2.50
CA PRO A 399 -27.30 10.42 3.75
C PRO A 399 -26.01 9.62 3.53
N PHE A 400 -25.98 8.78 2.50
CA PHE A 400 -24.80 8.00 2.16
C PHE A 400 -24.79 7.65 0.67
N VAL A 401 -23.60 7.32 0.20
CA VAL A 401 -23.38 6.61 -1.06
C VAL A 401 -22.58 5.36 -0.76
N TRP A 402 -22.73 4.31 -1.56
CA TRP A 402 -21.85 3.15 -1.44
C TRP A 402 -20.44 3.52 -1.87
N SER A 403 -19.44 3.05 -1.13
CA SER A 403 -18.04 3.35 -1.42
C SER A 403 -17.60 2.72 -2.75
N ASP A 404 -16.90 3.47 -3.59
CA ASP A 404 -16.21 2.89 -4.73
C ASP A 404 -15.01 2.07 -4.27
N ALA A 405 -14.60 1.11 -5.08
CA ALA A 405 -13.45 0.26 -4.79
C ALA A 405 -12.59 -0.02 -6.03
N TYR A 406 -11.37 -0.47 -5.79
CA TYR A 406 -10.44 -0.95 -6.81
C TYR A 406 -9.56 -2.06 -6.24
N LEU A 407 -9.13 -3.00 -7.07
CA LEU A 407 -8.12 -4.00 -6.67
C LEU A 407 -6.73 -3.37 -6.78
N LEU A 408 -5.97 -3.45 -5.69
CA LEU A 408 -4.61 -2.92 -5.62
C LEU A 408 -3.60 -4.04 -5.89
N GLU A 409 -2.89 -3.95 -7.00
CA GLU A 409 -1.78 -4.85 -7.31
C GLU A 409 -0.48 -4.18 -6.89
N ILE A 410 0.16 -4.72 -5.86
CA ILE A 410 1.55 -4.41 -5.50
C ILE A 410 2.36 -5.64 -5.87
N GLY A 411 3.48 -5.49 -6.55
CA GLY A 411 4.29 -6.64 -6.89
C GLY A 411 5.74 -6.30 -7.10
N ARG A 412 6.55 -7.34 -7.24
CA ARG A 412 7.95 -7.22 -7.67
C ARG A 412 8.05 -7.63 -9.13
N ALA A 413 8.64 -6.78 -9.96
CA ALA A 413 9.04 -7.13 -11.31
C ALA A 413 10.50 -7.61 -11.25
N ALA A 414 10.76 -8.88 -11.52
CA ALA A 414 12.11 -9.45 -11.52
C ALA A 414 12.48 -10.00 -12.89
#